data_AF-A0A382QLI9-F1
#
_entry.id   AF-A0A382QLI9-F1
#
_cell.length_a   1.000
_cell.length_b   1.000
_cell.length_c   1.000
_cell.angle_alpha   90.00
_cell.angle_beta   90.00
_cell.angle_gamma   90.00
#
_symmetry.space_group_name_H-M   'P 1'
#
loop_
_entity.id
_entity.type
_entity.pdbx_description
1 polymer ?
#
loop_
_entity_poly.entity_id
_entity_poly.type
_entity_poly.pdbx_seq_one_letter_code
_entity_poly.pdbx_strand_id
1 'polypeptide(L)'
;MPLNPIAQEIINAFPLNEISELTPDDFRLTLDEGAAAAEREDVGAIEDRNLIGADGQDLPIRVYQPEGVESPAPITVFFHGGGWVVGGLVSHDAECRALANQTQTILIAVDYRLAPEHPFPAAPEDCYAALCQIVDLADELGIDPNRLAVIGDSAGGNLATVVCLMSRDRGGPKICHQLLIYPACDIDPDRWPSTKENATGYLLTDEMMRWFYRHYVGSEVFVDEAYASP
;
A
#
# COMPACT_ATOMS: atom_id res chain seq x y z
N MET A 1 8.02 27.74 -2.67
CA MET A 1 9.25 27.45 -3.44
C MET A 1 8.83 26.95 -4.81
N PRO A 2 9.58 27.22 -5.89
CA PRO A 2 9.28 26.61 -7.18
C PRO A 2 9.40 25.09 -7.09
N LEU A 3 8.57 24.37 -7.85
CA LEU A 3 8.65 22.91 -7.97
C LEU A 3 9.98 22.49 -8.59
N ASN A 4 10.42 21.26 -8.26
CA ASN A 4 11.49 20.63 -9.02
C ASN A 4 11.07 20.52 -10.50
N PRO A 5 11.95 20.86 -11.47
CA PRO A 5 11.59 20.82 -12.89
C PRO A 5 11.04 19.47 -13.36
N ILE A 6 11.60 18.36 -12.86
CA ILE A 6 11.15 17.00 -13.20
C ILE A 6 9.72 16.77 -12.67
N ALA A 7 9.44 17.19 -11.44
CA ALA A 7 8.10 17.10 -10.88
C ALA A 7 7.09 17.94 -11.68
N GLN A 8 7.50 19.11 -12.17
CA GLN A 8 6.67 19.94 -13.03
C GLN A 8 6.38 19.29 -14.38
N GLU A 9 7.37 18.62 -14.98
CA GLU A 9 7.18 17.86 -16.22
C GLU A 9 6.20 16.70 -16.05
N ILE A 10 6.30 15.96 -14.93
CA ILE A 10 5.35 14.89 -14.58
C ILE A 10 3.93 15.45 -14.45
N ILE A 11 3.76 16.55 -13.70
CA ILE A 11 2.45 17.21 -13.54
C ILE A 11 1.86 17.61 -14.90
N ASN A 12 2.69 18.14 -15.80
CA ASN A 12 2.24 18.58 -17.12
C ASN A 12 1.87 17.40 -18.04
N ALA A 13 2.49 16.23 -17.84
CA ALA A 13 2.26 15.04 -18.64
C ALA A 13 1.11 14.17 -18.11
N PHE A 14 0.70 14.36 -16.86
CA PHE A 14 -0.35 13.56 -16.25
C PHE A 14 -1.74 13.99 -16.78
N PRO A 15 -2.53 13.07 -17.36
CA PRO A 15 -3.85 13.40 -17.85
C PRO A 15 -4.75 13.76 -16.65
N LEU A 16 -5.15 15.04 -16.57
CA LEU A 16 -6.15 15.52 -15.63
C LEU A 16 -7.53 15.08 -16.13
N ASN A 17 -7.84 13.79 -16.02
CA ASN A 17 -9.22 13.34 -16.17
C ASN A 17 -10.00 13.80 -14.92
N GLU A 18 -11.25 14.24 -15.09
CA GLU A 18 -12.13 14.49 -13.94
C GLU A 18 -12.38 13.15 -13.23
N ILE A 19 -11.72 12.96 -12.09
CA ILE A 19 -11.77 11.73 -11.30
C ILE A 19 -13.21 11.35 -10.91
N SER A 20 -14.10 12.34 -10.82
CA SER A 20 -15.51 12.21 -10.52
C SER A 20 -16.28 11.39 -11.56
N GLU A 21 -15.77 11.26 -12.78
CA GLU A 21 -16.41 10.52 -13.88
C GLU A 21 -15.83 9.10 -14.07
N LEU A 22 -14.69 8.77 -13.44
CA LEU A 22 -14.07 7.45 -13.52
C LEU A 22 -14.70 6.48 -12.52
N THR A 23 -15.04 5.28 -12.99
CA THR A 23 -15.36 4.17 -12.09
C THR A 23 -14.08 3.64 -11.43
N PRO A 24 -14.17 3.02 -10.23
CA PRO A 24 -13.02 2.33 -9.64
C PRO A 24 -12.32 1.37 -10.60
N ASP A 25 -13.07 0.61 -11.38
CA ASP A 25 -12.54 -0.37 -12.34
C ASP A 25 -11.76 0.28 -13.48
N ASP A 26 -12.29 1.36 -14.08
CA ASP A 26 -11.57 2.08 -15.14
C ASP A 26 -10.25 2.67 -14.64
N PHE A 27 -10.24 3.15 -13.39
CA PHE A 27 -9.05 3.72 -12.81
C PHE A 27 -8.02 2.64 -12.46
N ARG A 28 -8.45 1.50 -11.88
CA ARG A 28 -7.58 0.32 -11.66
C ARG A 28 -6.90 -0.10 -12.96
N LEU A 29 -7.68 -0.26 -14.04
CA LEU A 29 -7.16 -0.66 -15.35
C LEU A 29 -6.11 0.34 -15.87
N THR A 30 -6.42 1.64 -15.82
CA THR A 30 -5.50 2.70 -16.28
C THR A 30 -4.18 2.69 -15.49
N LEU A 31 -4.25 2.45 -14.18
CA LEU A 31 -3.09 2.39 -13.30
C LEU A 31 -2.18 1.20 -13.64
N ASP A 32 -2.78 0.03 -13.83
CA ASP A 32 -2.05 -1.19 -14.20
C ASP A 32 -1.45 -1.11 -15.62
N GLU A 33 -2.16 -0.54 -16.59
CA GLU A 33 -1.64 -0.29 -17.93
C GLU A 33 -0.45 0.68 -17.92
N GLY A 34 -0.53 1.74 -17.11
CA GLY A 34 0.58 2.67 -16.91
C GLY A 34 1.82 2.00 -16.31
N ALA A 35 1.62 1.19 -15.26
CA ALA A 35 2.71 0.47 -14.60
C ALA A 35 3.29 -0.69 -15.45
N ALA A 36 2.51 -1.23 -16.39
CA ALA A 36 2.98 -2.23 -17.34
C ALA A 36 4.10 -1.68 -18.26
N ALA A 37 4.12 -0.36 -18.50
CA ALA A 37 5.11 0.30 -19.33
C ALA A 37 6.36 0.77 -18.56
N ALA A 38 6.34 0.71 -17.22
CA ALA A 38 7.46 1.16 -16.39
C ALA A 38 8.68 0.23 -16.53
N GLU A 39 9.88 0.82 -16.52
CA GLU A 39 11.12 0.04 -16.37
C GLU A 39 11.13 -0.65 -15.00
N ARG A 40 11.63 -1.88 -14.97
CA ARG A 40 11.64 -2.73 -13.78
C ARG A 40 13.02 -3.30 -13.57
N GLU A 41 13.50 -3.27 -12.34
CA GLU A 41 14.74 -3.95 -11.98
C GLU A 41 14.57 -5.47 -12.03
N ASP A 42 15.62 -6.18 -12.45
CA ASP A 42 15.69 -7.62 -12.26
C ASP A 42 15.84 -7.94 -10.76
N VAL A 43 15.22 -9.04 -10.33
CA VAL A 43 15.37 -9.61 -8.99
C VAL A 43 15.68 -11.10 -9.14
N GLY A 44 16.26 -11.71 -8.11
CA GLY A 44 16.71 -13.11 -8.15
C GLY A 44 15.57 -14.11 -8.39
N ALA A 45 14.41 -13.90 -7.77
CA ALA A 45 13.20 -14.68 -8.03
C ALA A 45 11.92 -13.88 -7.71
N ILE A 46 10.83 -14.25 -8.38
CA ILE A 46 9.48 -13.79 -8.09
C ILE A 46 8.56 -15.00 -8.01
N GLU A 47 7.71 -15.02 -6.99
CA GLU A 47 6.73 -16.07 -6.79
C GLU A 47 5.38 -15.47 -6.39
N ASP A 48 4.33 -15.83 -7.12
CA ASP A 48 2.95 -15.50 -6.74
C ASP A 48 2.38 -16.63 -5.87
N ARG A 49 1.81 -16.26 -4.73
CA ARG A 49 1.17 -17.18 -3.78
C ARG A 49 -0.17 -16.62 -3.33
N ASN A 50 -0.97 -17.47 -2.68
CA ASN A 50 -2.19 -17.05 -1.99
C ASN A 50 -2.05 -17.36 -0.50
N LEU A 51 -2.37 -16.37 0.33
CA LEU A 51 -2.69 -16.53 1.74
C LEU A 51 -4.23 -16.60 1.89
N ILE A 52 -4.71 -16.64 3.13
CA ILE A 52 -6.15 -16.54 3.42
C ILE A 52 -6.46 -15.15 3.98
N GLY A 53 -7.35 -14.40 3.31
CA GLY A 53 -7.81 -13.09 3.76
C GLY A 53 -8.67 -13.16 5.02
N ALA A 54 -8.99 -12.01 5.60
CA ALA A 54 -9.76 -11.95 6.85
C ALA A 54 -11.22 -12.44 6.70
N ASP A 55 -11.73 -12.52 5.48
CA ASP A 55 -13.03 -13.14 5.14
C ASP A 55 -12.95 -14.64 4.82
N GLY A 56 -11.75 -15.23 4.94
CA GLY A 56 -11.52 -16.64 4.62
C GLY A 56 -11.39 -16.96 3.13
N GLN A 57 -11.32 -15.95 2.24
CA GLN A 57 -11.05 -16.14 0.81
C GLN A 57 -9.54 -16.09 0.50
N ASP A 58 -9.16 -16.41 -0.73
CA ASP A 58 -7.78 -16.28 -1.17
C ASP A 58 -7.36 -14.80 -1.14
N LEU A 59 -6.17 -14.54 -0.59
CA LEU A 59 -5.51 -13.24 -0.55
C LEU A 59 -4.20 -13.34 -1.34
N PRO A 60 -4.14 -12.83 -2.57
CA PRO A 60 -2.94 -12.89 -3.37
C PRO A 60 -1.79 -12.12 -2.74
N ILE A 61 -0.59 -12.68 -2.86
CA ILE A 61 0.67 -12.03 -2.52
C ILE A 61 1.68 -12.27 -3.62
N ARG A 62 2.64 -11.36 -3.75
CA ARG A 62 3.84 -11.56 -4.57
C ARG A 62 5.08 -11.48 -3.71
N VAL A 63 5.90 -12.52 -3.77
CA VAL A 63 7.17 -12.64 -3.08
C VAL A 63 8.28 -12.25 -4.04
N TYR A 64 9.09 -11.27 -3.64
CA TYR A 64 10.26 -10.79 -4.36
C TYR A 64 11.52 -11.18 -3.58
N GLN A 65 12.36 -12.00 -4.18
CA GLN A 65 13.64 -12.42 -3.59
C GLN A 65 14.79 -11.74 -4.36
N PRO A 66 15.53 -10.81 -3.74
CA PRO A 66 16.67 -10.19 -4.39
C PRO A 66 17.85 -11.17 -4.47
N GLU A 67 18.72 -10.98 -5.46
CA GLU A 67 19.92 -11.82 -5.60
C GLU A 67 20.87 -11.59 -4.41
N GLY A 68 21.43 -12.66 -3.88
CA GLY A 68 22.41 -12.59 -2.79
C GLY A 68 21.84 -12.34 -1.39
N VAL A 69 20.50 -12.33 -1.24
CA VAL A 69 19.88 -12.23 0.10
C VAL A 69 20.36 -13.37 1.00
N GLU A 70 20.63 -13.04 2.25
CA GLU A 70 21.06 -14.01 3.24
C GLU A 70 19.93 -14.97 3.66
N SER A 71 20.27 -16.07 4.34
CA SER A 71 19.31 -17.05 4.84
C SER A 71 19.59 -17.38 6.31
N PRO A 72 18.59 -17.29 7.22
CA PRO A 72 17.22 -16.81 6.97
C PRO A 72 17.20 -15.30 6.65
N ALA A 73 16.42 -14.90 5.65
CA ALA A 73 16.37 -13.54 5.15
C ALA A 73 15.59 -12.61 6.09
N PRO A 74 15.99 -11.33 6.26
CA PRO A 74 15.06 -10.33 6.77
C PRO A 74 13.85 -10.18 5.82
N ILE A 75 12.71 -9.78 6.36
CA ILE A 75 11.45 -9.65 5.60
C ILE A 75 10.89 -8.24 5.64
N THR A 76 10.40 -7.79 4.48
CA THR A 76 9.60 -6.58 4.34
C THR A 76 8.21 -6.93 3.81
N VAL A 77 7.15 -6.60 4.54
CA VAL A 77 5.77 -6.71 4.03
C VAL A 77 5.33 -5.37 3.47
N PHE A 78 4.96 -5.34 2.19
CA PHE A 78 4.59 -4.13 1.46
C PHE A 78 3.07 -4.04 1.27
N PHE A 79 2.51 -2.88 1.61
CA PHE A 79 1.12 -2.52 1.36
C PHE A 79 1.09 -1.37 0.35
N HIS A 80 0.43 -1.58 -0.78
CA HIS A 80 0.41 -0.62 -1.87
C HIS A 80 -0.45 0.61 -1.59
N GLY A 81 -0.13 1.73 -2.24
CA GLY A 81 -0.98 2.92 -2.26
C GLY A 81 -2.18 2.80 -3.21
N GLY A 82 -2.94 3.88 -3.36
CA GLY A 82 -4.13 3.93 -4.23
C GLY A 82 -5.44 4.20 -3.50
N GLY A 83 -5.39 4.91 -2.36
CA GLY A 83 -6.58 5.37 -1.66
C GLY A 83 -7.54 4.25 -1.27
N TRP A 84 -7.03 3.05 -0.98
CA TRP A 84 -7.78 1.82 -0.67
C TRP A 84 -8.74 1.34 -1.76
N VAL A 85 -8.75 1.98 -2.93
CA VAL A 85 -9.72 1.73 -4.00
C VAL A 85 -9.05 1.22 -5.27
N VAL A 86 -7.82 1.67 -5.52
CA VAL A 86 -7.03 1.30 -6.70
C VAL A 86 -5.64 0.82 -6.28
N GLY A 87 -4.84 0.39 -7.26
CA GLY A 87 -3.53 -0.21 -7.04
C GLY A 87 -3.63 -1.72 -6.87
N GLY A 88 -2.48 -2.36 -6.64
CA GLY A 88 -2.33 -3.80 -6.57
C GLY A 88 -0.93 -4.24 -6.97
N LEU A 89 -0.72 -5.55 -7.10
CA LEU A 89 0.60 -6.14 -7.40
C LEU A 89 1.21 -5.66 -8.73
N VAL A 90 0.38 -5.36 -9.75
CA VAL A 90 0.88 -4.89 -11.06
C VAL A 90 1.36 -3.44 -10.97
N SER A 91 0.52 -2.57 -10.40
CA SER A 91 0.81 -1.13 -10.28
C SER A 91 2.08 -0.77 -9.49
N HIS A 92 2.50 -1.62 -8.54
CA HIS A 92 3.67 -1.37 -7.66
C HIS A 92 4.83 -2.35 -7.90
N ASP A 93 4.81 -3.11 -9.01
CA ASP A 93 5.82 -4.15 -9.28
C ASP A 93 7.23 -3.58 -9.38
N ALA A 94 7.39 -2.42 -10.01
CA ALA A 94 8.68 -1.77 -10.21
C ALA A 94 9.29 -1.31 -8.87
N GLU A 95 8.47 -0.68 -8.03
CA GLU A 95 8.84 -0.20 -6.69
C GLU A 95 9.19 -1.38 -5.78
N CYS A 96 8.40 -2.45 -5.79
CA CYS A 96 8.66 -3.64 -4.99
C CYS A 96 9.99 -4.30 -5.34
N ARG A 97 10.33 -4.39 -6.63
CA ARG A 97 11.62 -4.91 -7.10
C ARG A 97 12.79 -4.05 -6.62
N ALA A 98 12.69 -2.74 -6.83
CA ALA A 98 13.72 -1.80 -6.41
C ALA A 98 13.93 -1.82 -4.89
N LEU A 99 12.83 -1.87 -4.11
CA LEU A 99 12.87 -1.97 -2.65
C LEU A 99 13.48 -3.29 -2.19
N ALA A 100 13.11 -4.43 -2.78
CA ALA A 100 13.70 -5.72 -2.46
C ALA A 100 15.23 -5.69 -2.66
N ASN A 101 15.68 -5.22 -3.82
CA ASN A 101 17.10 -5.10 -4.16
C ASN A 101 17.86 -4.15 -3.20
N GLN A 102 17.32 -2.97 -2.93
CA GLN A 102 17.97 -1.98 -2.08
C GLN A 102 18.03 -2.38 -0.61
N THR A 103 16.96 -3.02 -0.11
CA THR A 103 16.88 -3.41 1.31
C THR A 103 17.53 -4.76 1.60
N GLN A 104 17.80 -5.56 0.56
CA GLN A 104 18.29 -6.94 0.69
C GLN A 104 17.39 -7.75 1.65
N THR A 105 16.08 -7.63 1.44
CA THR A 105 15.05 -8.39 2.17
C THR A 105 14.23 -9.21 1.19
N ILE A 106 13.67 -10.33 1.65
CA ILE A 106 12.52 -10.93 0.94
C ILE A 106 11.35 -9.97 1.13
N LEU A 107 10.88 -9.36 0.05
CA LEU A 107 9.76 -8.43 0.08
C LEU A 107 8.48 -9.17 -0.33
N ILE A 108 7.42 -9.05 0.46
CA ILE A 108 6.12 -9.66 0.18
C ILE A 108 5.08 -8.55 0.04
N ALA A 109 4.60 -8.34 -1.18
CA ALA A 109 3.51 -7.41 -1.46
C ALA A 109 2.16 -8.08 -1.28
N VAL A 110 1.21 -7.40 -0.63
CA VAL A 110 -0.13 -7.93 -0.30
C VAL A 110 -1.19 -7.26 -1.18
N ASP A 111 -1.98 -8.06 -1.89
CA ASP A 111 -3.08 -7.63 -2.77
C ASP A 111 -4.40 -7.59 -1.98
N TYR A 112 -4.49 -6.69 -1.01
CA TYR A 112 -5.62 -6.62 -0.08
C TYR A 112 -6.93 -6.22 -0.76
N ARG A 113 -8.08 -6.60 -0.17
CA ARG A 113 -9.40 -6.26 -0.74
C ARG A 113 -9.61 -4.74 -0.79
N LEU A 114 -10.11 -4.27 -1.93
CA LEU A 114 -10.32 -2.86 -2.22
C LEU A 114 -11.76 -2.42 -1.99
N ALA A 115 -11.90 -1.16 -1.60
CA ALA A 115 -13.17 -0.44 -1.65
C ALA A 115 -13.50 -0.05 -3.12
N PRO A 116 -14.77 0.20 -3.47
CA PRO A 116 -15.97 0.16 -2.61
C PRO A 116 -16.58 -1.24 -2.39
N GLU A 117 -16.08 -2.28 -3.05
CA GLU A 117 -16.58 -3.66 -2.91
C GLU A 117 -16.38 -4.17 -1.48
N HIS A 118 -15.26 -3.78 -0.87
CA HIS A 118 -14.89 -4.11 0.49
C HIS A 118 -14.42 -2.85 1.23
N PRO A 119 -15.35 -2.03 1.76
CA PRO A 119 -14.99 -0.83 2.51
C PRO A 119 -14.25 -1.18 3.80
N PHE A 120 -13.75 -0.15 4.50
CA PHE A 120 -13.21 -0.31 5.86
C PHE A 120 -14.16 -1.15 6.73
N PRO A 121 -13.66 -2.16 7.49
CA PRO A 121 -12.26 -2.44 7.80
C PRO A 121 -11.59 -3.54 6.96
N ALA A 122 -12.06 -3.85 5.74
CA ALA A 122 -11.56 -5.01 5.00
C ALA A 122 -10.04 -4.98 4.72
N ALA A 123 -9.53 -3.89 4.16
CA ALA A 123 -8.11 -3.74 3.82
C ALA A 123 -7.17 -3.93 5.04
N PRO A 124 -7.32 -3.20 6.17
CA PRO A 124 -6.43 -3.38 7.32
C PRO A 124 -6.53 -4.77 7.94
N GLU A 125 -7.71 -5.40 7.94
CA GLU A 125 -7.86 -6.78 8.43
C GLU A 125 -7.13 -7.79 7.53
N ASP A 126 -7.18 -7.63 6.20
CA ASP A 126 -6.42 -8.49 5.27
C ASP A 126 -4.92 -8.31 5.44
N CYS A 127 -4.44 -7.07 5.54
CA CYS A 127 -3.02 -6.78 5.75
C CYS A 127 -2.50 -7.40 7.07
N TYR A 128 -3.30 -7.32 8.13
CA TYR A 128 -2.95 -7.95 9.41
C TYR A 128 -3.01 -9.49 9.35
N ALA A 129 -4.02 -10.06 8.69
CA ALA A 129 -4.13 -11.50 8.46
C ALA A 129 -2.96 -12.05 7.64
N ALA A 130 -2.54 -11.31 6.60
CA ALA A 130 -1.35 -11.63 5.82
C ALA A 130 -0.09 -11.63 6.69
N LEU A 131 0.10 -10.58 7.50
CA LEU A 131 1.25 -10.47 8.39
C LEU A 131 1.38 -11.67 9.33
N CYS A 132 0.27 -12.11 9.93
CA CYS A 132 0.24 -13.28 10.81
C CYS A 132 0.66 -14.56 10.07
N GLN A 133 0.06 -14.82 8.92
CA GLN A 133 0.35 -16.03 8.13
C GLN A 133 1.76 -16.06 7.56
N ILE A 134 2.30 -14.91 7.15
CA ILE A 134 3.68 -14.79 6.67
C ILE A 134 4.67 -15.25 7.76
N VAL A 135 4.43 -14.86 9.01
CA VAL A 135 5.26 -15.30 10.15
C VAL A 135 5.12 -16.79 10.43
N ASP A 136 3.91 -17.34 10.28
CA ASP A 136 3.67 -18.79 10.41
C ASP A 136 4.37 -19.61 9.31
N LEU A 137 4.59 -19.00 8.13
CA LEU A 137 5.28 -19.60 6.98
C LEU A 137 6.79 -19.31 6.98
N ALA A 138 7.37 -18.81 8.07
CA ALA A 138 8.74 -18.30 8.08
C ALA A 138 9.80 -19.32 7.60
N ASP A 139 9.71 -20.57 8.08
CA ASP A 139 10.64 -21.64 7.68
C ASP A 139 10.49 -22.01 6.20
N GLU A 140 9.26 -22.00 5.66
CA GLU A 140 8.97 -22.32 4.26
C GLU A 140 9.51 -21.23 3.32
N LEU A 141 9.34 -19.97 3.72
CA LEU A 141 9.80 -18.81 2.96
C LEU A 141 11.29 -18.50 3.19
N GLY A 142 11.94 -19.20 4.14
CA GLY A 142 13.34 -18.97 4.49
C GLY A 142 13.60 -17.59 5.09
N ILE A 143 12.64 -17.03 5.83
CA ILE A 143 12.68 -15.69 6.42
C ILE A 143 12.89 -15.73 7.95
N ASP A 144 13.42 -14.66 8.52
CA ASP A 144 13.58 -14.46 9.96
C ASP A 144 12.44 -13.58 10.51
N PRO A 145 11.49 -14.14 11.27
CA PRO A 145 10.34 -13.40 11.78
C PRO A 145 10.70 -12.35 12.84
N ASN A 146 11.94 -12.37 13.36
CA ASN A 146 12.42 -11.33 14.29
C ASN A 146 12.93 -10.07 13.57
N ARG A 147 13.09 -10.14 12.25
CA ARG A 147 13.59 -9.06 11.39
C ARG A 147 12.54 -8.69 10.35
N LEU A 148 11.33 -8.47 10.85
CA LEU A 148 10.16 -8.11 10.07
C LEU A 148 9.95 -6.59 10.07
N ALA A 149 9.92 -6.01 8.89
CA ALA A 149 9.52 -4.63 8.64
C ALA A 149 8.19 -4.58 7.88
N VAL A 150 7.44 -3.50 8.07
CA VAL A 150 6.31 -3.13 7.20
C VAL A 150 6.61 -1.84 6.47
N ILE A 151 6.10 -1.73 5.26
CA ILE A 151 6.24 -0.54 4.41
C ILE A 151 4.96 -0.30 3.64
N GLY A 152 4.67 0.95 3.35
CA GLY A 152 3.67 1.29 2.35
C GLY A 152 3.67 2.77 2.02
N ASP A 153 3.03 3.10 0.91
CA ASP A 153 2.91 4.46 0.41
C ASP A 153 1.46 4.95 0.42
N SER A 154 1.23 6.23 0.74
CA SER A 154 -0.11 6.83 0.78
C SER A 154 -1.08 6.02 1.66
N ALA A 155 -2.12 5.40 1.07
CA ALA A 155 -3.04 4.48 1.73
C ALA A 155 -2.34 3.22 2.27
N GLY A 156 -1.34 2.70 1.57
CA GLY A 156 -0.46 1.64 2.06
C GLY A 156 0.37 2.06 3.28
N GLY A 157 0.76 3.33 3.35
CA GLY A 157 1.42 3.92 4.53
C GLY A 157 0.47 4.02 5.72
N ASN A 158 -0.82 4.29 5.50
CA ASN A 158 -1.85 4.15 6.51
C ASN A 158 -1.94 2.69 6.98
N LEU A 159 -2.06 1.73 6.06
CA LEU A 159 -2.16 0.31 6.39
C LEU A 159 -0.93 -0.20 7.17
N ALA A 160 0.28 0.22 6.80
CA ALA A 160 1.52 -0.09 7.55
C ALA A 160 1.45 0.42 9.00
N THR A 161 0.92 1.63 9.20
CA THR A 161 0.72 2.22 10.53
C THR A 161 -0.34 1.44 11.32
N VAL A 162 -1.50 1.17 10.71
CA VAL A 162 -2.62 0.44 11.32
C VAL A 162 -2.22 -0.99 11.70
N VAL A 163 -1.49 -1.69 10.85
CA VAL A 163 -0.98 -3.04 11.13
C VAL A 163 -0.01 -3.04 12.31
N CYS A 164 0.80 -1.99 12.50
CA CYS A 164 1.61 -1.82 13.71
C CYS A 164 0.76 -1.66 14.97
N LEU A 165 -0.33 -0.88 14.89
CA LEU A 165 -1.29 -0.72 15.99
C LEU A 165 -2.00 -2.04 16.30
N MET A 166 -2.51 -2.73 15.27
CA MET A 166 -3.16 -4.03 15.41
C MET A 166 -2.21 -5.07 16.00
N SER A 167 -0.96 -5.13 15.56
CA SER A 167 0.04 -6.02 16.15
C SER A 167 0.27 -5.74 17.64
N ARG A 168 0.42 -4.46 18.03
CA ARG A 168 0.52 -4.07 19.44
C ARG A 168 -0.70 -4.52 20.24
N ASP A 169 -1.90 -4.26 19.72
CA ASP A 169 -3.16 -4.44 20.45
C ASP A 169 -3.61 -5.90 20.48
N ARG A 170 -3.25 -6.69 19.47
CA ARG A 170 -3.60 -8.11 19.31
C ARG A 170 -2.49 -9.08 19.73
N GLY A 171 -1.33 -8.57 20.15
CA GLY A 171 -0.26 -9.36 20.78
C GLY A 171 0.79 -9.91 19.83
N GLY A 172 0.91 -9.39 18.62
CA GLY A 172 1.93 -9.74 17.62
C GLY A 172 1.37 -9.79 16.20
N PRO A 173 2.19 -10.16 15.19
CA PRO A 173 3.63 -10.46 15.28
C PRO A 173 4.53 -9.23 15.51
N LYS A 174 5.71 -9.41 16.09
CA LYS A 174 6.62 -8.28 16.40
C LYS A 174 7.17 -7.65 15.12
N ILE A 175 6.86 -6.37 14.90
CA ILE A 175 7.41 -5.55 13.82
C ILE A 175 8.62 -4.79 14.37
N CYS A 176 9.78 -4.93 13.72
CA CYS A 176 11.01 -4.24 14.14
C CYS A 176 11.21 -2.87 13.46
N HIS A 177 10.52 -2.61 12.35
CA HIS A 177 10.62 -1.35 11.61
C HIS A 177 9.32 -1.04 10.84
N GLN A 178 9.00 0.25 10.71
CA GLN A 178 7.94 0.74 9.82
C GLN A 178 8.51 1.86 8.94
N LEU A 179 8.33 1.75 7.62
CA LEU A 179 8.70 2.80 6.66
C LEU A 179 7.42 3.34 6.02
N LEU A 180 7.14 4.63 6.28
CA LEU A 180 5.90 5.28 5.87
C LEU A 180 6.19 6.31 4.78
N ILE A 181 5.76 6.02 3.55
CA ILE A 181 5.96 6.90 2.40
C ILE A 181 4.71 7.77 2.25
N TYR A 182 4.80 9.07 2.58
CA TYR A 182 3.70 10.05 2.55
C TYR A 182 2.32 9.52 3.07
N PRO A 183 2.26 8.92 4.27
CA PRO A 183 1.09 8.17 4.72
C PRO A 183 -0.17 9.03 4.92
N ALA A 184 -1.34 8.45 4.67
CA ALA A 184 -2.64 9.05 5.02
C ALA A 184 -3.01 8.74 6.49
N CYS A 185 -2.52 9.52 7.46
CA CYS A 185 -2.75 9.26 8.89
C CYS A 185 -4.03 9.92 9.46
N ASP A 186 -4.65 10.82 8.72
CA ASP A 186 -5.87 11.48 9.15
C ASP A 186 -6.86 11.51 7.99
N ILE A 187 -8.05 10.95 8.20
CA ILE A 187 -9.08 10.88 7.16
C ILE A 187 -10.01 12.10 7.18
N ASP A 188 -9.82 13.04 8.10
CA ASP A 188 -10.53 14.32 8.11
C ASP A 188 -9.99 15.22 6.99
N PRO A 189 -10.74 15.41 5.87
CA PRO A 189 -10.24 16.16 4.72
C PRO A 189 -10.05 17.65 5.04
N ASP A 190 -10.67 18.17 6.10
CA ASP A 190 -10.74 19.60 6.35
C ASP A 190 -9.82 20.07 7.50
N ARG A 191 -9.14 19.13 8.18
CA ARG A 191 -8.31 19.42 9.36
C ARG A 191 -7.02 20.15 9.05
N TRP A 192 -6.29 19.73 8.02
CA TRP A 192 -4.91 20.16 7.79
C TRP A 192 -4.82 21.27 6.72
N PRO A 193 -4.05 22.35 6.96
CA PRO A 193 -3.89 23.44 5.98
C PRO A 193 -3.36 22.96 4.62
N SER A 194 -2.49 21.95 4.60
CA SER A 194 -1.89 21.39 3.38
C SER A 194 -2.94 20.86 2.40
N THR A 195 -4.07 20.35 2.88
CA THR A 195 -5.16 19.85 2.02
C THR A 195 -5.78 21.00 1.23
N LYS A 196 -5.93 22.18 1.84
CA LYS A 196 -6.45 23.39 1.17
C LYS A 196 -5.41 24.06 0.28
N GLU A 197 -4.16 24.15 0.75
CA GLU A 197 -3.07 24.78 0.02
C GLU A 197 -2.69 24.02 -1.26
N ASN A 198 -2.80 22.69 -1.24
CA ASN A 198 -2.44 21.82 -2.37
C ASN A 198 -3.67 21.17 -3.03
N ALA A 199 -4.87 21.75 -2.85
CA ALA A 199 -6.13 21.15 -3.28
C ALA A 199 -6.22 20.84 -4.78
N THR A 200 -5.44 21.54 -5.62
CA THR A 200 -5.47 21.44 -7.08
C THR A 200 -4.07 21.60 -7.68
N GLY A 201 -3.82 21.02 -8.85
CA GLY A 201 -2.61 21.28 -9.65
C GLY A 201 -1.37 20.45 -9.29
N TYR A 202 -1.47 19.54 -8.31
CA TYR A 202 -0.36 18.70 -7.83
C TYR A 202 -0.69 17.20 -7.88
N LEU A 203 -1.24 16.72 -9.01
CA LEU A 203 -1.73 15.35 -9.24
C LEU A 203 -2.91 14.98 -8.33
N LEU A 204 -2.66 14.73 -7.04
CA LEU A 204 -3.68 14.36 -6.06
C LEU A 204 -4.45 15.61 -5.61
N THR A 205 -5.73 15.70 -5.99
CA THR A 205 -6.59 16.85 -5.67
C THR A 205 -7.46 16.58 -4.44
N ASP A 206 -8.01 17.65 -3.84
CA ASP A 206 -9.02 17.53 -2.77
C ASP A 206 -10.25 16.72 -3.25
N GLU A 207 -10.64 16.89 -4.51
CA GLU A 207 -11.73 16.12 -5.11
C GLU A 207 -11.41 14.62 -5.16
N MET A 208 -10.20 14.25 -5.58
CA MET A 208 -9.73 12.86 -5.58
C MET A 208 -9.71 12.28 -4.16
N MET A 209 -9.17 13.03 -3.19
CA MET A 209 -9.14 12.61 -1.79
C MET A 209 -10.55 12.32 -1.26
N ARG A 210 -11.50 13.22 -1.51
CA ARG A 210 -12.90 13.02 -1.12
C ARG A 210 -13.55 11.85 -1.85
N TRP A 211 -13.15 11.58 -3.10
CA TRP A 211 -13.62 10.40 -3.85
C TRP A 211 -13.13 9.10 -3.21
N PHE A 212 -11.84 9.02 -2.85
CA PHE A 212 -11.28 7.85 -2.15
C PHE A 212 -11.94 7.64 -0.79
N TYR A 213 -12.07 8.69 0.03
CA TYR A 213 -12.73 8.58 1.34
C TYR A 213 -14.17 8.11 1.23
N ARG A 214 -14.96 8.61 0.26
CA ARG A 214 -16.34 8.15 0.06
C ARG A 214 -16.44 6.66 -0.24
N HIS A 215 -15.51 6.10 -1.00
CA HIS A 215 -15.50 4.66 -1.27
C HIS A 215 -14.99 3.86 -0.06
N TYR A 216 -13.93 4.34 0.59
CA TYR A 216 -13.27 3.60 1.68
C TYR A 216 -14.10 3.54 2.96
N VAL A 217 -14.62 4.69 3.41
CA VAL A 217 -15.33 4.82 4.70
C VAL A 217 -16.82 5.18 4.55
N GLY A 218 -17.31 5.35 3.32
CA GLY A 218 -18.71 5.68 3.09
C GLY A 218 -19.09 7.08 3.60
N SER A 219 -20.28 7.19 4.21
CA SER A 219 -20.75 8.41 4.88
C SER A 219 -20.50 8.42 6.39
N GLU A 220 -19.78 7.43 6.91
CA GLU A 220 -19.48 7.32 8.34
C GLU A 220 -18.28 8.18 8.73
N VAL A 221 -18.25 8.59 10.00
CA VAL A 221 -17.19 9.45 10.54
C VAL A 221 -16.24 8.57 11.34
N PHE A 222 -15.09 8.24 10.75
CA PHE A 222 -14.04 7.43 11.39
C PHE A 222 -12.82 8.24 11.84
N VAL A 223 -12.96 9.56 12.00
CA VAL A 223 -11.83 10.45 12.36
C VAL A 223 -11.19 10.14 13.71
N ASP A 224 -11.91 9.43 14.59
CA ASP A 224 -11.42 8.98 15.91
C ASP A 224 -11.19 7.44 15.96
N GLU A 225 -11.36 6.72 14.84
CA GLU A 225 -11.12 5.28 14.76
C GLU A 225 -9.66 5.03 14.40
N ALA A 226 -8.87 4.55 15.35
CA ALA A 226 -7.42 4.40 15.21
C ALA A 226 -7.01 3.43 14.08
N TYR A 227 -7.89 2.54 13.63
CA TYR A 227 -7.60 1.67 12.49
C TYR A 227 -8.00 2.24 11.13
N ALA A 228 -8.68 3.38 11.10
CA ALA A 228 -8.96 4.14 9.88
C ALA A 228 -8.11 5.42 9.78
N SER A 229 -7.92 6.10 10.92
CA SER A 229 -7.31 7.42 11.06
C SER A 229 -6.24 7.43 12.19
N PRO A 230 -5.12 6.71 12.01
CA PRO A 230 -4.13 6.41 13.06
C PRO A 230 -3.23 7.58 13.50
#